data_AF-A0A8H3QKG4-F1
#
_entry.id   AF-A0A8H3QKG4-F1
#
_cell.length_a   1.000
_cell.length_b   1.000
_cell.length_c   1.000
_cell.angle_alpha   90.00
_cell.angle_beta   90.00
_cell.angle_gamma   90.00
#
_symmetry.space_group_name_H-M   'P 1'
#
loop_
_entity.id
_entity.type
_entity.pdbx_description
1 polymer ?
#
loop_
_entity_poly.entity_id
_entity_poly.type
_entity_poly.pdbx_seq_one_letter_code
_entity_poly.pdbx_strand_id
1 'polypeptide(L)'
;MLRALEGKVIIGPLREKNDTEIKYYRGILSIQRHKRSKWSNNYNMNPGFKISVSYVDTQSPNERVAGHDVLGITDDFQMTQQLKKLFSDNKETVHIGLAEVQKLTEEYRQYYRDEAKWKEGTLSYGFFINVYDNPTIPLESLPILLITTEENQLVQSIPENEYPSLIYLYERMRVVNLSRVHQWWYLFWEDLWRKNHNEMPNLIKNPENFSPAYRTSLCYRPMTRIELEEFLEKCGSWQDGGKDGFLHSGVLNRIYLYLNNVVFGGRKNGTPKKWNIKRGDTIEKESITQGRYKRTMKERMMIMKDIMLKRKNFQKTRPFFVIHEEEDSDSESGNDSDGFNSASDEETWL
;
A
#
# COMPACT_ATOMS: atom_id res chain seq x y z
N MET A 1 8.46 -7.88 -31.17
CA MET A 1 9.07 -8.62 -32.29
C MET A 1 10.04 -9.69 -31.81
N LEU A 2 11.08 -9.39 -31.01
CA LEU A 2 12.04 -10.41 -30.55
C LEU A 2 11.41 -11.58 -29.78
N ARG A 3 10.39 -11.32 -28.94
CA ARG A 3 9.60 -12.37 -28.26
C ARG A 3 8.91 -13.36 -29.23
N ALA A 4 8.62 -12.95 -30.47
CA ALA A 4 8.01 -13.82 -31.47
C ALA A 4 8.96 -14.93 -31.95
N LEU A 5 10.27 -14.72 -31.78
CA LEU A 5 11.32 -15.64 -32.18
C LEU A 5 11.79 -16.54 -31.03
N GLU A 6 11.32 -16.32 -29.80
CA GLU A 6 11.76 -17.08 -28.63
C GLU A 6 11.46 -18.58 -28.77
N GLY A 7 12.49 -19.40 -28.58
CA GLY A 7 12.41 -20.86 -28.69
C GLY A 7 12.27 -21.38 -30.12
N LYS A 8 12.29 -20.50 -31.13
CA LYS A 8 12.15 -20.87 -32.54
C LYS A 8 13.52 -20.96 -33.22
N VAL A 9 13.60 -21.81 -34.25
CA VAL A 9 14.76 -21.86 -35.14
C VAL A 9 14.75 -20.63 -36.02
N ILE A 10 15.84 -19.87 -36.01
CA ILE A 10 16.02 -18.64 -36.75
C ILE A 10 17.32 -18.64 -37.54
N ILE A 11 17.39 -17.85 -38.60
CA ILE A 11 18.63 -17.47 -39.26
C ILE A 11 19.16 -16.21 -38.57
N GLY A 12 20.30 -16.29 -37.90
CA GLY A 12 20.84 -15.18 -37.11
C GLY A 12 22.34 -14.95 -37.31
N PRO A 13 22.84 -13.74 -37.00
CA PRO A 13 24.24 -13.37 -37.15
C PRO A 13 25.12 -14.03 -36.09
N LEU A 14 26.22 -14.62 -36.53
CA LEU A 14 27.31 -15.11 -35.69
C LEU A 14 28.60 -14.38 -36.10
N ARG A 15 29.32 -13.87 -35.11
CA ARG A 15 30.65 -13.29 -35.29
C ARG A 15 31.69 -14.20 -34.66
N GLU A 16 32.67 -14.65 -35.43
CA GLU A 16 33.80 -15.41 -34.90
C GLU A 16 34.80 -14.47 -34.21
N LYS A 17 35.48 -14.94 -33.15
CA LYS A 17 36.34 -14.11 -32.29
C LYS A 17 37.44 -13.34 -33.03
N ASN A 18 37.84 -13.80 -34.22
CA ASN A 18 38.93 -13.23 -35.02
C ASN A 18 38.48 -12.67 -36.36
N ASP A 19 37.17 -12.68 -36.66
CA ASP A 19 36.63 -12.26 -37.97
C ASP A 19 35.84 -10.95 -37.83
N THR A 20 36.08 -10.02 -38.76
CA THR A 20 35.28 -8.80 -38.91
C THR A 20 33.98 -9.07 -39.65
N GLU A 21 33.89 -10.21 -40.35
CA GLU A 21 32.73 -10.57 -41.15
C GLU A 21 31.64 -11.26 -40.33
N ILE A 22 30.39 -10.80 -40.47
CA ILE A 22 29.22 -11.39 -39.82
C ILE A 22 28.62 -12.43 -40.76
N LYS A 23 28.62 -13.69 -40.34
CA LYS A 23 28.03 -14.82 -41.08
C LYS A 23 26.67 -15.19 -40.46
N TYR A 24 25.78 -15.77 -41.26
CA TYR A 24 24.41 -16.08 -40.84
C TYR A 24 24.20 -17.59 -40.79
N TYR A 25 23.75 -18.09 -39.64
CA TYR A 25 23.55 -19.52 -39.40
C TYR A 25 22.17 -19.78 -38.81
N ARG A 26 21.72 -21.04 -38.89
CA ARG A 26 20.52 -21.48 -38.18
C ARG A 26 20.84 -21.72 -36.71
N GLY A 27 20.05 -21.13 -35.83
CA GLY A 27 20.19 -21.25 -34.38
C GLY A 27 18.85 -21.10 -33.67
N ILE A 28 18.83 -21.25 -32.35
CA ILE A 28 17.63 -21.07 -31.52
C ILE A 28 17.77 -19.79 -30.72
N LEU A 29 16.80 -18.89 -30.83
CA LEU A 29 16.78 -17.66 -30.04
C LEU A 29 16.23 -17.96 -28.64
N SER A 30 16.99 -17.59 -27.61
CA SER A 30 16.62 -17.71 -26.21
C SER A 30 16.53 -16.34 -25.55
N ILE A 31 15.54 -16.17 -24.68
CA ILE A 31 15.31 -14.96 -23.89
C ILE A 31 15.39 -15.32 -22.41
N GLN A 32 16.55 -15.06 -21.81
CA GLN A 32 16.74 -15.24 -20.37
C GLN A 32 16.12 -14.07 -19.62
N ARG A 33 15.20 -14.34 -18.68
CA ARG A 33 14.55 -13.30 -17.86
C ARG A 33 15.06 -13.30 -16.42
N HIS A 34 14.95 -12.17 -15.73
CA HIS A 34 15.39 -12.03 -14.33
C HIS A 34 14.60 -12.92 -13.36
N LYS A 35 13.29 -13.04 -13.59
CA LYS A 35 12.41 -13.93 -12.82
C LYS A 35 12.01 -15.11 -13.68
N ARG A 36 12.01 -16.30 -13.07
CA ARG A 36 11.60 -17.56 -13.71
C ARG A 36 10.13 -17.91 -13.49
N SER A 37 9.38 -17.07 -12.77
CA SER A 37 7.95 -17.28 -12.59
C SER A 37 7.26 -17.28 -13.95
N LYS A 38 6.40 -18.29 -14.14
CA LYS A 38 5.62 -18.44 -15.36
C LYS A 38 4.20 -18.00 -15.08
N TRP A 39 3.66 -17.23 -16.00
CA TRP A 39 2.23 -16.96 -16.10
C TRP A 39 1.60 -18.05 -17.00
N SER A 40 0.27 -18.11 -17.08
CA SER A 40 -0.53 -19.18 -17.71
C SER A 40 0.12 -19.86 -18.95
N ASN A 41 -0.09 -21.17 -19.09
CA ASN A 41 0.50 -22.00 -20.16
C ASN A 41 2.04 -21.94 -20.22
N ASN A 42 2.69 -21.89 -19.06
CA ASN A 42 4.16 -21.90 -18.90
C ASN A 42 4.91 -20.72 -19.54
N TYR A 43 4.22 -19.64 -19.95
CA TYR A 43 4.87 -18.51 -20.59
C TYR A 43 5.37 -17.49 -19.57
N ASN A 44 6.56 -16.94 -19.80
CA ASN A 44 7.16 -15.98 -18.89
C ASN A 44 6.93 -14.54 -19.37
N MET A 45 6.08 -13.80 -18.63
CA MET A 45 5.74 -12.40 -18.91
C MET A 45 6.61 -11.38 -18.17
N ASN A 46 7.55 -11.81 -17.33
CA ASN A 46 8.34 -10.90 -16.50
C ASN A 46 9.17 -9.89 -17.32
N PRO A 47 9.39 -8.68 -16.79
CA PRO A 47 10.30 -7.70 -17.35
C PRO A 47 11.77 -8.09 -17.12
N GLY A 48 12.67 -7.46 -17.88
CA GLY A 48 14.11 -7.70 -17.83
C GLY A 48 14.49 -8.96 -18.59
N PHE A 49 15.28 -8.81 -19.65
CA PHE A 49 15.68 -9.92 -20.50
C PHE A 49 17.09 -9.78 -21.08
N LYS A 50 17.78 -10.91 -21.24
CA LYS A 50 19.01 -11.06 -22.00
C LYS A 50 18.74 -11.98 -23.19
N ILE A 51 19.08 -11.51 -24.38
CA ILE A 51 18.84 -12.24 -25.63
C ILE A 51 20.14 -12.89 -26.06
N SER A 52 20.02 -14.16 -26.44
CA SER A 52 21.12 -14.90 -27.03
C SER A 52 20.61 -15.87 -28.09
N VAL A 53 21.42 -16.14 -29.10
CA VAL A 53 21.14 -17.20 -30.09
C VAL A 53 22.17 -18.30 -29.92
N SER A 54 21.72 -19.53 -29.70
CA SER A 54 22.58 -20.70 -29.67
C SER A 54 22.62 -21.38 -31.03
N TYR A 55 23.82 -21.72 -31.48
CA TYR A 55 24.09 -22.40 -32.74
C TYR A 55 24.71 -23.76 -32.46
N VAL A 56 24.15 -24.79 -33.07
CA VAL A 56 24.73 -26.14 -33.07
C VAL A 56 25.22 -26.41 -34.48
N ASP A 57 26.54 -26.52 -34.62
CA ASP A 57 27.19 -26.82 -35.89
C ASP A 57 27.32 -28.35 -36.03
N THR A 58 27.13 -28.87 -37.24
CA THR A 58 27.33 -30.29 -37.54
C THR A 58 28.81 -30.68 -37.54
N GLN A 59 29.74 -29.71 -37.66
CA GLN A 59 31.19 -29.95 -37.71
C GLN A 59 31.91 -29.71 -36.38
N SER A 60 31.30 -28.98 -35.45
CA SER A 60 31.88 -28.73 -34.12
C SER A 60 30.82 -28.85 -33.03
N PRO A 61 30.95 -29.78 -32.06
CA PRO A 61 29.93 -30.04 -31.04
C PRO A 61 29.83 -28.93 -29.98
N ASN A 62 30.63 -27.87 -30.09
CA ASN A 62 30.64 -26.78 -29.13
C ASN A 62 29.53 -25.77 -29.48
N GLU A 63 28.56 -25.62 -28.58
CA GLU A 63 27.51 -24.61 -28.66
C GLU A 63 28.14 -23.21 -28.74
N ARG A 64 27.86 -22.50 -29.84
CA ARG A 64 28.27 -21.10 -29.99
C ARG A 64 27.09 -20.21 -29.64
N VAL A 65 27.33 -19.14 -28.87
CA VAL A 65 26.27 -18.24 -28.39
C VAL A 65 26.56 -16.81 -28.85
N ALA A 66 25.66 -16.23 -29.65
CA ALA A 66 25.70 -14.81 -30.01
C ALA A 66 24.86 -13.99 -29.04
N GLY A 67 25.39 -12.86 -28.57
CA GLY A 67 24.72 -11.94 -27.64
C GLY A 67 23.89 -10.86 -28.35
N HIS A 68 23.21 -10.06 -27.54
CA HIS A 68 22.41 -8.89 -27.96
C HIS A 68 23.17 -7.88 -28.85
N ASP A 69 24.45 -7.66 -28.59
CA ASP A 69 25.35 -6.79 -29.36
C ASP A 69 25.51 -7.25 -30.82
N VAL A 70 25.76 -8.55 -31.03
CA VAL A 70 25.91 -9.15 -32.37
C VAL A 70 24.59 -9.14 -33.14
N LEU A 71 23.46 -9.23 -32.43
CA LEU A 71 22.11 -9.12 -32.98
C LEU A 71 21.73 -7.68 -33.35
N GLY A 72 22.56 -6.70 -33.00
CA GLY A 72 22.30 -5.28 -33.23
C GLY A 72 21.21 -4.73 -32.30
N ILE A 73 21.12 -5.24 -31.06
CA ILE A 73 20.25 -4.71 -30.02
C ILE A 73 21.09 -3.77 -29.16
N THR A 74 20.85 -2.48 -29.32
CA THR A 74 21.52 -1.37 -28.62
C THR A 74 20.68 -0.85 -27.46
N ASP A 75 21.30 -0.12 -26.54
CA ASP A 75 20.64 0.40 -25.32
C ASP A 75 19.53 1.42 -25.62
N ASP A 76 19.55 2.05 -26.80
CA ASP A 76 18.53 2.97 -27.30
C ASP A 76 17.34 2.25 -27.97
N PHE A 77 17.40 0.91 -28.07
CA PHE A 77 16.40 0.03 -28.68
C PHE A 77 15.95 0.45 -30.09
N GLN A 78 16.81 1.18 -30.83
CA GLN A 78 16.52 1.58 -32.20
C GLN A 78 16.67 0.42 -33.18
N MET A 79 15.98 0.50 -34.32
CA MET A 79 16.07 -0.51 -35.36
C MET A 79 17.42 -0.41 -36.09
N THR A 80 18.35 -1.30 -35.77
CA THR A 80 19.65 -1.40 -36.47
C THR A 80 19.53 -2.17 -37.79
N GLN A 81 20.52 -2.04 -38.68
CA GLN A 81 20.56 -2.80 -39.94
C GLN A 81 20.67 -4.31 -39.70
N GLN A 82 21.44 -4.75 -38.70
CA GLN A 82 21.51 -6.17 -38.34
C GLN A 82 20.15 -6.69 -37.88
N LEU A 83 19.45 -5.94 -37.02
CA LEU A 83 18.15 -6.34 -36.50
C LEU A 83 17.07 -6.34 -37.60
N LYS A 84 17.11 -5.39 -38.53
CA LYS A 84 16.23 -5.34 -39.70
C LYS A 84 16.43 -6.55 -40.62
N LYS A 85 17.69 -6.93 -40.86
CA LYS A 85 18.04 -8.13 -41.63
C LYS A 85 17.56 -9.39 -40.92
N LEU A 86 17.79 -9.51 -39.61
CA LEU A 86 17.29 -10.61 -38.79
C LEU A 86 15.77 -10.79 -38.94
N PHE A 87 14.98 -9.73 -38.86
CA PHE A 87 13.52 -9.84 -39.03
C PHE A 87 13.09 -10.16 -40.46
N SER A 88 13.86 -9.69 -41.44
CA SER A 88 13.58 -9.95 -42.86
C SER A 88 13.84 -11.42 -43.21
N ASP A 89 14.96 -11.98 -42.73
CA ASP A 89 15.35 -13.38 -42.96
C ASP A 89 14.42 -14.38 -42.25
N ASN A 90 13.73 -13.93 -41.19
CA ASN A 90 12.82 -14.75 -40.38
C ASN A 90 11.36 -14.29 -40.49
N LYS A 91 10.97 -13.62 -41.59
CA LYS A 91 9.68 -12.93 -41.71
C LYS A 91 8.47 -13.80 -41.38
N GLU A 92 8.44 -15.04 -41.85
CA GLU A 92 7.33 -15.98 -41.61
C GLU A 92 7.26 -16.39 -40.12
N THR A 93 8.40 -16.76 -39.52
CA THR A 93 8.53 -17.10 -38.10
C THR A 93 8.11 -15.93 -37.21
N VAL A 94 8.52 -14.71 -37.57
CA VAL A 94 8.12 -13.47 -36.90
C VAL A 94 6.61 -13.28 -37.02
N HIS A 95 6.03 -13.46 -38.21
CA HIS A 95 4.60 -13.26 -38.42
C HIS A 95 3.75 -14.20 -37.55
N ILE A 96 4.06 -15.50 -37.57
CA ILE A 96 3.37 -16.51 -36.76
C ILE A 96 3.57 -16.23 -35.26
N GLY A 97 4.82 -16.00 -34.84
CA GLY A 97 5.11 -15.73 -33.43
C GLY A 97 4.53 -14.41 -32.91
N LEU A 98 4.37 -13.40 -33.77
CA LEU A 98 3.72 -12.16 -33.38
C LEU A 98 2.24 -12.38 -33.08
N ALA A 99 1.54 -13.17 -33.89
CA ALA A 99 0.14 -13.52 -33.63
C ALA A 99 -0.02 -14.25 -32.28
N GLU A 100 0.87 -15.20 -31.98
CA GLU A 100 0.91 -15.91 -30.70
C GLU A 100 1.17 -14.96 -29.52
N VAL A 101 2.20 -14.12 -29.61
CA VAL A 101 2.56 -13.17 -28.55
C VAL A 101 1.46 -12.13 -28.35
N GLN A 102 0.83 -11.65 -29.41
CA GLN A 102 -0.29 -10.70 -29.33
C GLN A 102 -1.48 -11.33 -28.60
N LYS A 103 -1.90 -12.53 -29.02
CA LYS A 103 -2.97 -13.27 -28.35
C LYS A 103 -2.67 -13.46 -26.88
N LEU A 104 -1.47 -13.92 -26.55
CA LEU A 104 -1.06 -14.16 -25.18
C LEU A 104 -0.97 -12.87 -24.34
N THR A 105 -0.52 -11.78 -24.94
CA THR A 105 -0.48 -10.46 -24.27
C THR A 105 -1.90 -9.96 -24.00
N GLU A 106 -2.84 -10.20 -24.92
CA GLU A 106 -4.24 -9.85 -24.73
C GLU A 106 -4.87 -10.69 -23.62
N GLU A 107 -4.65 -12.01 -23.61
CA GLU A 107 -5.08 -12.90 -22.52
C GLU A 107 -4.50 -12.45 -21.17
N TYR A 108 -3.23 -12.03 -21.15
CA TYR A 108 -2.57 -11.51 -19.94
C TYR A 108 -3.26 -10.26 -19.42
N ARG A 109 -3.50 -9.29 -20.30
CA ARG A 109 -4.18 -8.05 -19.96
C ARG A 109 -5.60 -8.31 -19.50
N GLN A 110 -6.32 -9.18 -20.20
CA GLN A 110 -7.69 -9.52 -19.88
C GLN A 110 -7.78 -10.21 -18.52
N TYR A 111 -6.91 -11.18 -18.25
CA TYR A 111 -6.85 -11.85 -16.95
C TYR A 111 -6.67 -10.86 -15.79
N TYR A 112 -5.68 -9.96 -15.86
CA TYR A 112 -5.45 -8.99 -14.78
C TYR A 112 -6.52 -7.92 -14.71
N ARG A 113 -7.15 -7.55 -15.83
CA ARG A 113 -8.34 -6.68 -15.82
C ARG A 113 -9.50 -7.35 -15.10
N ASP A 114 -9.76 -8.62 -15.39
CA ASP A 114 -10.85 -9.37 -14.76
C ASP A 114 -10.58 -9.63 -13.29
N GLU A 115 -9.33 -9.95 -12.93
CA GLU A 115 -8.89 -10.03 -11.54
C GLU A 115 -9.09 -8.70 -10.80
N ALA A 116 -8.70 -7.57 -11.42
CA ALA A 116 -8.88 -6.25 -10.83
C ALA A 116 -10.36 -5.91 -10.63
N LYS A 117 -11.22 -6.17 -11.64
CA LYS A 117 -12.67 -6.02 -11.53
C LYS A 117 -13.26 -6.90 -10.44
N TRP A 118 -12.82 -8.15 -10.33
CA TRP A 118 -13.29 -9.08 -9.31
C TRP A 118 -12.90 -8.62 -7.90
N LYS A 119 -11.67 -8.11 -7.73
CA LYS A 119 -11.22 -7.50 -6.48
C LYS A 119 -12.05 -6.27 -6.13
N GLU A 120 -12.26 -5.37 -7.09
CA GLU A 120 -13.08 -4.16 -6.91
C GLU A 120 -14.53 -4.49 -6.53
N GLY A 121 -15.10 -5.54 -7.13
CA GLY A 121 -16.44 -6.03 -6.78
C GLY A 121 -16.50 -6.72 -5.41
N THR A 122 -15.37 -7.22 -4.89
CA THR A 122 -15.29 -7.82 -3.54
C THR A 122 -15.17 -6.75 -2.47
N LEU A 123 -14.23 -5.81 -2.63
CA LEU A 123 -14.02 -4.68 -1.74
C LEU A 123 -13.48 -3.52 -2.58
N SER A 124 -14.20 -2.40 -2.59
CA SER A 124 -13.83 -1.29 -3.47
C SER A 124 -12.53 -0.62 -3.00
N TYR A 125 -11.80 0.02 -3.92
CA TYR A 125 -10.70 0.92 -3.54
C TYR A 125 -11.20 2.09 -2.66
N GLY A 126 -12.46 2.48 -2.82
CA GLY A 126 -13.12 3.47 -1.99
C GLY A 126 -13.23 3.06 -0.53
N PHE A 127 -13.37 1.76 -0.23
CA PHE A 127 -13.35 1.26 1.15
C PHE A 127 -12.01 1.58 1.82
N PHE A 128 -10.90 1.33 1.12
CA PHE A 128 -9.57 1.56 1.69
C PHE A 128 -9.37 3.03 2.05
N ILE A 129 -9.71 3.93 1.13
CA ILE A 129 -9.48 5.37 1.31
C ILE A 129 -10.48 5.96 2.32
N ASN A 130 -11.77 5.65 2.16
CA ASN A 130 -12.82 6.33 2.89
C ASN A 130 -13.15 5.68 4.23
N VAL A 131 -12.84 4.39 4.41
CA VAL A 131 -13.18 3.60 5.62
C VAL A 131 -11.93 3.17 6.38
N TYR A 132 -11.02 2.45 5.73
CA TYR A 132 -9.86 1.85 6.40
C TYR A 132 -8.84 2.91 6.85
N ASP A 133 -8.47 3.83 5.95
CA ASP A 133 -7.46 4.87 6.21
C ASP A 133 -8.05 6.15 6.84
N ASN A 134 -9.33 6.10 7.25
CA ASN A 134 -10.00 7.22 7.88
C ASN A 134 -10.43 6.85 9.32
N PRO A 135 -9.57 7.07 10.33
CA PRO A 135 -9.87 6.71 11.71
C PRO A 135 -10.88 7.64 12.39
N THR A 136 -11.38 8.67 11.70
CA THR A 136 -12.22 9.73 12.28
C THR A 136 -13.70 9.61 11.94
N ILE A 137 -14.08 8.64 11.11
CA ILE A 137 -15.48 8.41 10.71
C ILE A 137 -16.30 8.14 11.96
N PRO A 138 -17.44 8.82 12.17
CA PRO A 138 -18.38 8.48 13.23
C PRO A 138 -19.15 7.19 12.94
N LEU A 139 -19.46 6.41 13.97
CA LEU A 139 -20.18 5.13 13.84
C LEU A 139 -21.54 5.30 13.15
N GLU A 140 -22.20 6.42 13.40
CA GLU A 140 -23.50 6.76 12.81
C GLU A 140 -23.42 7.06 11.31
N SER A 141 -22.24 7.47 10.81
CA SER A 141 -22.02 7.81 9.40
C SER A 141 -21.55 6.63 8.56
N LEU A 142 -20.93 5.62 9.18
CA LEU A 142 -20.41 4.43 8.51
C LEU A 142 -21.44 3.70 7.63
N PRO A 143 -22.72 3.52 8.05
CA PRO A 143 -23.70 2.80 7.23
C PRO A 143 -24.00 3.48 5.91
N ILE A 144 -24.21 4.80 5.94
CA ILE A 144 -24.48 5.59 4.74
C ILE A 144 -23.26 5.54 3.83
N LEU A 145 -22.06 5.65 4.39
CA LEU A 145 -20.82 5.55 3.63
C LEU A 145 -20.72 4.20 2.90
N LEU A 146 -20.88 3.08 3.60
CA LEU A 146 -20.77 1.75 2.98
C LEU A 146 -21.87 1.51 1.92
N ILE A 147 -23.11 1.96 2.15
CA ILE A 147 -24.19 1.82 1.17
C ILE A 147 -23.94 2.65 -0.09
N THR A 148 -23.27 3.81 0.05
CA THR A 148 -23.02 4.72 -1.08
C THR A 148 -21.75 4.41 -1.84
N THR A 149 -20.72 3.86 -1.19
CA THR A 149 -19.41 3.59 -1.82
C THR A 149 -19.21 2.14 -2.24
N GLU A 150 -19.80 1.17 -1.55
CA GLU A 150 -19.55 -0.25 -1.81
C GLU A 150 -20.63 -0.89 -2.67
N GLU A 151 -20.24 -1.89 -3.47
CA GLU A 151 -21.18 -2.70 -4.25
C GLU A 151 -21.51 -4.03 -3.56
N ASN A 152 -20.55 -4.60 -2.84
CA ASN A 152 -20.70 -5.88 -2.16
C ASN A 152 -21.70 -5.77 -1.00
N GLN A 153 -22.79 -6.54 -1.09
CA GLN A 153 -23.85 -6.55 -0.07
C GLN A 153 -23.36 -7.04 1.30
N LEU A 154 -22.37 -7.93 1.34
CA LEU A 154 -21.76 -8.37 2.61
C LEU A 154 -21.06 -7.21 3.31
N VAL A 155 -20.38 -6.35 2.55
CA VAL A 155 -19.71 -5.16 3.10
C VAL A 155 -20.75 -4.11 3.52
N GLN A 156 -21.77 -3.86 2.69
CA GLN A 156 -22.85 -2.93 3.03
C GLN A 156 -23.62 -3.33 4.29
N SER A 157 -23.71 -4.64 4.60
CA SER A 157 -24.44 -5.18 5.74
C SER A 157 -23.60 -5.32 7.01
N ILE A 158 -22.29 -5.01 6.97
CA ILE A 158 -21.42 -5.00 8.17
C ILE A 158 -22.06 -4.23 9.33
N PRO A 159 -22.62 -3.01 9.14
CA PRO A 159 -23.17 -2.28 10.27
C PRO A 159 -24.42 -2.92 10.90
N GLU A 160 -25.12 -3.77 10.17
CA GLU A 160 -26.29 -4.51 10.67
C GLU A 160 -25.85 -5.81 11.36
N ASN A 161 -25.01 -6.59 10.69
CA ASN A 161 -24.59 -7.92 11.15
C ASN A 161 -23.57 -7.86 12.29
N GLU A 162 -22.67 -6.89 12.25
CA GLU A 162 -21.51 -6.77 13.15
C GLU A 162 -21.60 -5.53 14.05
N TYR A 163 -22.81 -5.01 14.28
CA TYR A 163 -23.01 -3.81 15.10
C TYR A 163 -22.34 -3.88 16.49
N PRO A 164 -22.43 -4.99 17.25
CA PRO A 164 -21.73 -5.10 18.54
C PRO A 164 -20.21 -5.01 18.38
N SER A 165 -19.65 -5.70 17.38
CA SER A 165 -18.22 -5.69 17.05
C SER A 165 -17.74 -4.28 16.70
N LEU A 166 -18.54 -3.53 15.93
CA LEU A 166 -18.27 -2.13 15.60
C LEU A 166 -18.29 -1.24 16.84
N ILE A 167 -19.26 -1.41 17.75
CA ILE A 167 -19.27 -0.65 19.01
C ILE A 167 -17.96 -0.87 19.78
N TYR A 168 -17.52 -2.13 19.92
CA TYR A 168 -16.26 -2.42 20.59
C TYR A 168 -15.06 -1.78 19.89
N LEU A 169 -14.99 -1.84 18.55
CA LEU A 169 -13.93 -1.19 17.78
C LEU A 169 -13.90 0.32 18.04
N TYR A 170 -15.05 0.98 17.97
CA TYR A 170 -15.17 2.42 18.15
C TYR A 170 -14.85 2.86 19.59
N GLU A 171 -15.28 2.09 20.59
CA GLU A 171 -14.94 2.36 21.98
C GLU A 171 -13.42 2.19 22.23
N ARG A 172 -12.80 1.16 21.63
CA ARG A 172 -11.34 0.98 21.68
C ARG A 172 -10.62 2.16 21.03
N MET A 173 -11.03 2.54 19.82
CA MET A 173 -10.46 3.71 19.12
C MET A 173 -10.65 4.99 19.91
N ARG A 174 -11.79 5.18 20.57
CA ARG A 174 -12.06 6.32 21.43
C ARG A 174 -11.09 6.37 22.61
N VAL A 175 -10.86 5.25 23.30
CA VAL A 175 -9.92 5.17 24.43
C VAL A 175 -8.49 5.44 23.98
N VAL A 176 -8.04 4.81 22.89
CA VAL A 176 -6.68 5.01 22.36
C VAL A 176 -6.44 6.47 21.95
N ASN A 177 -7.46 7.15 21.42
CA ASN A 177 -7.36 8.53 20.97
C ASN A 177 -7.69 9.58 22.03
N LEU A 178 -7.83 9.23 23.32
CA LEU A 178 -8.11 10.20 24.38
C LEU A 178 -6.99 11.25 24.56
N SER A 179 -5.73 10.83 24.40
CA SER A 179 -4.58 11.72 24.47
C SER A 179 -3.35 11.09 23.82
N ARG A 180 -2.29 11.90 23.61
CA ARG A 180 -1.03 11.38 23.08
C ARG A 180 -0.39 10.31 23.96
N VAL A 181 -0.62 10.40 25.28
CA VAL A 181 -0.21 9.36 26.25
C VAL A 181 -0.93 8.05 25.97
N HIS A 182 -2.25 8.06 25.75
CA HIS A 182 -3.02 6.85 25.44
C HIS A 182 -2.57 6.21 24.13
N GLN A 183 -2.32 7.01 23.09
CA GLN A 183 -1.85 6.51 21.79
C GLN A 183 -0.51 5.79 21.92
N TRP A 184 0.48 6.44 22.55
CA TRP A 184 1.79 5.85 22.71
C TRP A 184 1.76 4.63 23.64
N TRP A 185 1.02 4.73 24.76
CA TRP A 185 0.85 3.64 25.71
C TRP A 185 0.23 2.41 25.04
N TYR A 186 -0.83 2.62 24.26
CA TYR A 186 -1.46 1.55 23.49
C TYR A 186 -0.46 0.90 22.55
N LEU A 187 0.23 1.69 21.71
CA LEU A 187 1.20 1.16 20.74
C LEU A 187 2.31 0.34 21.40
N PHE A 188 2.88 0.83 22.50
CA PHE A 188 3.95 0.12 23.20
C PHE A 188 3.50 -1.24 23.71
N TRP A 189 2.38 -1.30 24.45
CA TRP A 189 1.90 -2.54 25.05
C TRP A 189 1.27 -3.50 24.02
N GLU A 190 0.64 -2.96 23.00
CA GLU A 190 0.07 -3.73 21.88
C GLU A 190 1.19 -4.41 21.08
N ASP A 191 2.26 -3.69 20.73
CA ASP A 191 3.39 -4.27 19.99
C ASP A 191 4.17 -5.27 20.84
N LEU A 192 4.37 -4.97 22.13
CA LEU A 192 4.96 -5.92 23.09
C LEU A 192 4.19 -7.25 23.09
N TRP A 193 2.86 -7.21 23.18
CA TRP A 193 2.03 -8.40 23.10
C TRP A 193 2.16 -9.09 21.73
N ARG A 194 1.90 -8.35 20.65
CA ARG A 194 1.84 -8.88 19.28
C ARG A 194 3.12 -9.63 18.90
N LYS A 195 4.28 -9.11 19.31
CA LYS A 195 5.58 -9.67 18.96
C LYS A 195 6.03 -10.81 19.89
N ASN A 196 5.61 -10.82 21.16
CA ASN A 196 6.26 -11.67 22.17
C ASN A 196 5.31 -12.66 22.88
N HIS A 197 3.98 -12.57 22.66
CA HIS A 197 3.01 -13.39 23.41
C HIS A 197 3.16 -14.90 23.21
N ASN A 198 3.80 -15.36 22.13
CA ASN A 198 4.00 -16.80 21.89
C ASN A 198 5.23 -17.37 22.60
N GLU A 199 6.15 -16.51 23.06
CA GLU A 199 7.46 -16.93 23.59
C GLU A 199 7.61 -16.59 25.08
N MET A 200 6.92 -15.56 25.57
CA MET A 200 7.06 -15.09 26.95
C MET A 200 6.06 -15.77 27.89
N PRO A 201 6.50 -16.61 28.86
CA PRO A 201 5.59 -17.35 29.75
C PRO A 201 4.62 -16.45 30.52
N ASN A 202 5.09 -15.27 30.95
CA ASN A 202 4.27 -14.33 31.73
C ASN A 202 3.14 -13.70 30.90
N LEU A 203 3.36 -13.50 29.59
CA LEU A 203 2.32 -13.03 28.67
C LEU A 203 1.33 -14.15 28.37
N ILE A 204 1.83 -15.37 28.10
CA ILE A 204 1.00 -16.56 27.84
C ILE A 204 0.08 -16.86 29.03
N LYS A 205 0.58 -16.71 30.26
CA LYS A 205 -0.16 -17.00 31.49
C LYS A 205 -1.27 -15.98 31.78
N ASN A 206 -1.13 -14.74 31.33
CA ASN A 206 -2.04 -13.64 31.66
C ASN A 206 -2.57 -12.92 30.39
N PRO A 207 -3.19 -13.63 29.42
CA PRO A 207 -3.62 -13.03 28.16
C PRO A 207 -4.66 -11.92 28.35
N GLU A 208 -5.54 -12.04 29.34
CA GLU A 208 -6.57 -11.04 29.68
C GLU A 208 -6.01 -9.69 30.13
N ASN A 209 -4.76 -9.68 30.58
CA ASN A 209 -4.05 -8.53 31.11
C ASN A 209 -3.17 -7.84 30.06
N PHE A 210 -2.76 -8.54 29.00
CA PHE A 210 -1.85 -7.97 27.99
C PHE A 210 -2.42 -7.99 26.56
N SER A 211 -3.27 -8.96 26.21
CA SER A 211 -3.83 -9.03 24.85
C SER A 211 -4.83 -7.91 24.58
N PRO A 212 -4.65 -7.12 23.50
CA PRO A 212 -5.60 -6.08 23.10
C PRO A 212 -7.02 -6.59 22.82
N ALA A 213 -7.24 -7.90 22.71
CA ALA A 213 -8.57 -8.50 22.57
C ALA A 213 -9.45 -8.33 23.83
N TYR A 214 -8.84 -8.15 25.00
CA TYR A 214 -9.57 -8.00 26.26
C TYR A 214 -9.68 -6.53 26.68
N ARG A 215 -10.88 -6.14 27.12
CA ARG A 215 -11.12 -4.80 27.70
C ARG A 215 -10.25 -4.50 28.92
N THR A 216 -9.76 -5.55 29.58
CA THR A 216 -8.91 -5.48 30.76
C THR A 216 -7.42 -5.39 30.44
N SER A 217 -7.06 -5.32 29.16
CA SER A 217 -5.66 -5.21 28.79
C SER A 217 -5.04 -3.91 29.28
N LEU A 218 -3.78 -4.03 29.70
CA LEU A 218 -2.90 -2.94 30.08
C LEU A 218 -2.83 -1.87 28.99
N CYS A 219 -2.89 -2.23 27.71
CA CYS A 219 -2.76 -1.28 26.59
C CYS A 219 -3.89 -0.21 26.54
N TYR A 220 -5.03 -0.43 27.19
CA TYR A 220 -6.13 0.54 27.26
C TYR A 220 -6.10 1.44 28.49
N ARG A 221 -5.17 1.19 29.43
CA ARG A 221 -5.17 1.85 30.75
C ARG A 221 -3.77 2.37 31.07
N PRO A 222 -3.45 3.62 30.69
CA PRO A 222 -2.26 4.28 31.21
C PRO A 222 -2.29 4.32 32.74
N MET A 223 -1.18 3.91 33.36
CA MET A 223 -1.04 3.81 34.82
C MET A 223 0.08 4.72 35.29
N THR A 224 0.02 5.18 36.54
CA THR A 224 1.18 5.76 37.21
C THR A 224 2.26 4.70 37.43
N ARG A 225 3.48 5.15 37.72
CA ARG A 225 4.61 4.23 37.86
C ARG A 225 4.36 3.15 38.92
N ILE A 226 3.87 3.56 40.08
CA ILE A 226 3.62 2.68 41.22
C ILE A 226 2.53 1.65 40.84
N GLU A 227 1.43 2.11 40.24
CA GLU A 227 0.34 1.23 39.79
C GLU A 227 0.80 0.21 38.75
N LEU A 228 1.70 0.60 37.83
CA LEU A 228 2.25 -0.32 36.84
C LEU A 228 3.14 -1.38 37.49
N GLU A 229 3.99 -1.01 38.45
CA GLU A 229 4.84 -1.97 39.17
C GLU A 229 3.99 -3.01 39.90
N GLU A 230 2.97 -2.56 40.65
CA GLU A 230 2.03 -3.44 41.33
C GLU A 230 1.27 -4.36 40.36
N PHE A 231 0.88 -3.85 39.19
CA PHE A 231 0.20 -4.63 38.16
C PHE A 231 1.12 -5.71 37.58
N LEU A 232 2.35 -5.35 37.24
CA LEU A 232 3.32 -6.27 36.65
C LEU A 232 3.80 -7.32 37.67
N GLU A 233 3.88 -6.97 38.94
CA GLU A 233 4.22 -7.89 40.04
C GLU A 233 3.13 -8.95 40.19
N LYS A 234 1.85 -8.54 40.20
CA LYS A 234 0.70 -9.47 40.20
C LYS A 234 0.70 -10.41 39.00
N CYS A 235 1.20 -9.95 37.85
CA CYS A 235 1.31 -10.76 36.64
C CYS A 235 2.61 -11.60 36.57
N GLY A 236 3.49 -11.52 37.57
CA GLY A 236 4.80 -12.20 37.58
C GLY A 236 5.84 -11.64 36.60
N SER A 237 5.53 -10.49 35.98
CA SER A 237 6.36 -9.82 34.98
C SER A 237 7.39 -8.85 35.57
N TRP A 238 7.20 -8.48 36.84
CA TRP A 238 8.09 -7.67 37.67
C TRP A 238 8.51 -8.48 38.89
N GLN A 239 9.81 -8.70 39.08
CA GLN A 239 10.37 -9.53 40.15
C GLN A 239 11.55 -8.82 40.81
N ASP A 240 11.71 -9.01 42.12
CA ASP A 240 12.80 -8.45 42.94
C ASP A 240 13.00 -6.94 42.78
N GLY A 241 11.89 -6.18 42.78
CA GLY A 241 11.92 -4.73 42.59
C GLY A 241 12.35 -4.32 41.16
N GLY A 242 12.11 -5.19 40.19
CA GLY A 242 12.42 -4.94 38.78
C GLY A 242 13.87 -5.22 38.43
N LYS A 243 14.50 -6.22 39.07
CA LYS A 243 15.84 -6.73 38.73
C LYS A 243 15.78 -7.96 37.82
N ASP A 244 14.87 -8.88 38.12
CA ASP A 244 14.90 -10.25 37.55
C ASP A 244 13.69 -10.54 36.64
N GLY A 245 12.73 -9.61 36.55
CA GLY A 245 11.61 -9.69 35.61
C GLY A 245 11.99 -9.26 34.19
N PHE A 246 11.26 -9.76 33.18
CA PHE A 246 11.48 -9.32 31.78
C PHE A 246 11.18 -7.83 31.60
N LEU A 247 10.27 -7.29 32.41
CA LEU A 247 10.09 -5.85 32.58
C LEU A 247 10.85 -5.45 33.84
N HIS A 248 12.02 -4.86 33.61
CA HIS A 248 12.90 -4.39 34.68
C HIS A 248 12.81 -2.87 34.82
N SER A 249 13.33 -2.35 35.94
CA SER A 249 13.23 -0.94 36.34
C SER A 249 13.73 0.04 35.26
N GLY A 250 14.75 -0.34 34.50
CA GLY A 250 15.31 0.46 33.39
C GLY A 250 14.34 0.66 32.22
N VAL A 251 13.62 -0.39 31.80
CA VAL A 251 12.59 -0.29 30.74
C VAL A 251 11.49 0.66 31.21
N LEU A 252 11.06 0.44 32.43
CA LEU A 252 9.99 1.17 33.07
C LEU A 252 10.39 2.66 33.26
N ASN A 253 11.65 2.96 33.60
CA ASN A 253 12.16 4.34 33.66
C ASN A 253 12.13 5.00 32.29
N ARG A 254 12.52 4.30 31.22
CA ARG A 254 12.45 4.83 29.85
C ARG A 254 11.02 5.15 29.44
N ILE A 255 10.06 4.28 29.78
CA ILE A 255 8.63 4.50 29.55
C ILE A 255 8.20 5.83 30.19
N TYR A 256 8.43 6.02 31.48
CA TYR A 256 7.95 7.23 32.17
C TYR A 256 8.73 8.50 31.82
N LEU A 257 10.02 8.40 31.49
CA LEU A 257 10.78 9.52 30.92
C LEU A 257 10.18 9.96 29.58
N TYR A 258 9.84 9.02 28.71
CA TYR A 258 9.20 9.33 27.44
C TYR A 258 7.80 9.92 27.64
N LEU A 259 6.98 9.33 28.52
CA LEU A 259 5.65 9.87 28.84
C LEU A 259 5.70 11.28 29.41
N ASN A 260 6.70 11.59 30.25
CA ASN A 260 6.95 12.94 30.73
C ASN A 260 7.22 13.90 29.56
N ASN A 261 8.08 13.50 28.61
CA ASN A 261 8.30 14.28 27.38
C ASN A 261 7.02 14.45 26.53
N VAL A 262 6.17 13.42 26.40
CA VAL A 262 4.90 13.53 25.69
C VAL A 262 3.95 14.56 26.34
N VAL A 263 3.94 14.64 27.67
CA VAL A 263 3.04 15.55 28.40
C VAL A 263 3.59 16.99 28.43
N PHE A 264 4.90 17.16 28.58
CA PHE A 264 5.51 18.47 28.85
C PHE A 264 6.41 19.01 27.73
N GLY A 265 6.90 18.17 26.82
CA GLY A 265 7.88 18.51 25.79
C GLY A 265 7.36 19.34 24.61
N GLY A 266 6.04 19.48 24.46
CA GLY A 266 5.41 20.25 23.39
C GLY A 266 5.13 21.72 23.70
N ARG A 267 5.46 22.22 24.92
CA ARG A 267 5.21 23.62 25.29
C ARG A 267 6.40 24.51 24.96
N LYS A 268 6.67 24.70 23.67
CA LYS A 268 7.43 25.83 23.14
C LYS A 268 6.69 26.33 21.89
N ASN A 269 5.92 27.41 22.06
CA ASN A 269 5.16 28.20 21.07
C ASN A 269 3.77 27.66 20.70
N GLY A 270 2.74 28.43 21.11
CA GLY A 270 1.34 28.05 21.09
C GLY A 270 0.59 28.46 19.83
N THR A 271 0.64 27.62 18.79
CA THR A 271 -0.41 27.58 17.76
C THR A 271 -0.69 26.13 17.35
N PRO A 272 -1.94 25.63 17.49
CA PRO A 272 -2.31 24.34 16.93
C PRO A 272 -2.34 24.42 15.39
N LYS A 273 -1.69 23.48 14.70
CA LYS A 273 -1.80 23.31 13.24
C LYS A 273 -3.28 23.10 12.87
N LYS A 274 -3.85 23.99 12.04
CA LYS A 274 -5.20 23.87 11.49
C LYS A 274 -5.13 23.07 10.18
N TRP A 275 -5.86 21.97 10.12
CA TRP A 275 -6.13 21.24 8.88
C TRP A 275 -7.49 21.68 8.36
N ASN A 276 -7.55 22.29 7.18
CA ASN A 276 -8.81 22.68 6.54
C ASN A 276 -9.28 21.60 5.57
N ILE A 277 -10.13 20.69 6.05
CA ILE A 277 -10.83 19.73 5.19
C ILE A 277 -12.07 20.44 4.61
N LYS A 278 -12.06 20.78 3.31
CA LYS A 278 -13.25 21.25 2.61
C LYS A 278 -13.96 20.07 1.94
N ARG A 279 -15.24 19.88 2.29
CA ARG A 279 -16.16 18.94 1.66
C ARG A 279 -16.63 19.56 0.34
N GLY A 280 -16.49 18.86 -0.79
CA GLY A 280 -17.21 19.22 -2.02
C GLY A 280 -18.71 19.04 -1.80
N ASP A 281 -19.50 20.08 -2.06
CA ASP A 281 -20.93 20.09 -1.74
C ASP A 281 -21.72 19.11 -2.62
N THR A 282 -22.37 18.14 -1.99
CA THR A 282 -23.82 17.91 -2.09
C THR A 282 -24.26 16.84 -1.07
N ILE A 283 -24.94 17.30 -0.03
CA ILE A 283 -26.18 16.81 0.57
C ILE A 283 -26.57 17.90 1.57
N GLU A 284 -27.82 18.35 1.47
CA GLU A 284 -28.45 19.40 2.26
C GLU A 284 -28.10 19.29 3.75
N LYS A 285 -27.60 20.41 4.30
CA LYS A 285 -27.09 20.58 5.66
C LYS A 285 -28.15 20.47 6.77
N GLU A 286 -29.33 19.92 6.51
CA GLU A 286 -30.46 20.04 7.45
C GLU A 286 -30.62 18.88 8.46
N SER A 287 -29.74 17.87 8.49
CA SER A 287 -29.87 16.75 9.45
C SER A 287 -28.72 16.56 10.45
N ILE A 288 -27.66 17.39 10.42
CA ILE A 288 -26.45 17.15 11.24
C ILE A 288 -26.23 18.24 12.32
N THR A 289 -27.05 19.30 12.36
CA THR A 289 -27.00 20.31 13.43
C THR A 289 -27.93 19.99 14.59
N GLN A 290 -27.68 18.88 15.29
CA GLN A 290 -28.14 18.73 16.68
C GLN A 290 -27.09 18.01 17.53
N GLY A 291 -26.28 18.83 18.22
CA GLY A 291 -26.05 18.73 19.65
C GLY A 291 -25.23 17.55 20.19
N ARG A 292 -24.15 17.88 20.89
CA ARG A 292 -23.41 17.05 21.84
C ARG A 292 -24.31 16.48 22.95
N TYR A 293 -25.10 15.45 22.66
CA TYR A 293 -25.74 14.60 23.65
C TYR A 293 -25.25 13.16 23.46
N LYS A 294 -24.79 12.54 24.56
CA LYS A 294 -24.48 11.10 24.60
C LYS A 294 -25.79 10.33 24.40
N ARG A 295 -26.09 9.98 23.15
CA ARG A 295 -27.23 9.11 22.80
C ARG A 295 -27.08 7.74 23.43
N THR A 296 -28.19 7.18 23.91
CA THR A 296 -28.20 5.83 24.48
C THR A 296 -28.02 4.76 23.39
N MET A 297 -27.58 3.55 23.76
CA MET A 297 -27.40 2.45 22.80
C MET A 297 -28.68 2.14 22.01
N LYS A 298 -29.84 2.24 22.69
CA LYS A 298 -31.16 2.05 22.10
C LYS A 298 -31.47 3.10 21.02
N GLU A 299 -31.14 4.37 21.28
CA GLU A 299 -31.32 5.46 20.31
C GLU A 299 -30.43 5.29 19.08
N ARG A 300 -29.16 4.89 19.26
CA ARG A 300 -28.25 4.63 18.14
C ARG A 300 -28.74 3.47 17.26
N MET A 301 -29.24 2.38 17.87
CA MET A 301 -29.84 1.28 17.13
C MET A 301 -31.11 1.69 16.37
N MET A 302 -31.95 2.54 16.96
CA MET A 302 -33.14 3.05 16.26
C MET A 302 -32.77 3.92 15.05
N ILE A 303 -31.81 4.84 15.19
CA ILE A 303 -31.33 5.65 14.07
C ILE A 303 -30.74 4.77 12.97
N MET A 304 -29.94 3.78 13.34
CA MET A 304 -29.37 2.84 12.37
C MET A 304 -30.47 2.05 11.64
N LYS A 305 -31.48 1.56 12.37
CA LYS A 305 -32.62 0.87 11.78
C LYS A 305 -33.39 1.76 10.81
N ASP A 306 -33.60 3.04 11.15
CA ASP A 306 -34.29 4.01 10.30
C ASP A 306 -33.49 4.37 9.04
N ILE A 307 -32.16 4.51 9.15
CA ILE A 307 -31.27 4.72 8.00
C ILE A 307 -31.32 3.50 7.06
N MET A 308 -31.29 2.28 7.61
CA MET A 308 -31.38 1.04 6.83
C MET A 308 -32.73 0.87 6.14
N LEU A 309 -33.83 1.29 6.78
CA LEU A 309 -35.17 1.27 6.17
C LEU A 309 -35.30 2.25 4.99
N LYS A 310 -34.51 3.33 4.97
CA LYS A 310 -34.49 4.33 3.88
C LYS A 310 -33.56 3.96 2.71
N ARG A 311 -32.92 2.78 2.73
CA ARG A 311 -31.96 2.27 1.72
C ARG A 311 -32.43 2.37 0.25
N LYS A 312 -33.75 2.41 -0.01
CA LYS A 312 -34.30 2.50 -1.38
C LYS A 312 -34.16 3.86 -2.05
N ASN A 313 -33.89 4.94 -1.31
CA ASN A 313 -33.97 6.31 -1.84
C ASN A 313 -32.63 7.08 -1.90
N PHE A 314 -31.48 6.44 -1.62
CA PHE A 314 -30.19 7.12 -1.70
C PHE A 314 -29.67 7.16 -3.15
N GLN A 315 -29.57 8.36 -3.72
CA GLN A 315 -28.90 8.58 -5.01
C GLN A 315 -27.38 8.41 -4.82
N LYS A 316 -26.75 7.62 -5.69
CA LYS A 316 -25.29 7.39 -5.73
C LYS A 316 -24.57 8.61 -6.30
N THR A 317 -24.39 9.66 -5.52
CA THR A 317 -23.47 10.76 -5.88
C THR A 317 -22.20 10.62 -5.06
N ARG A 318 -21.07 10.35 -5.73
CA ARG A 318 -19.75 10.18 -5.11
C ARG A 318 -19.23 11.53 -4.58
N PRO A 319 -19.02 11.73 -3.27
CA PRO A 319 -18.15 12.79 -2.80
C PRO A 319 -16.69 12.36 -2.93
N PHE A 320 -15.83 13.25 -3.41
CA PHE A 320 -14.37 13.10 -3.36
C PHE A 320 -13.80 14.20 -2.45
N PHE A 321 -12.75 13.86 -1.70
CA PHE A 321 -12.00 14.81 -0.87
C PHE A 321 -10.70 15.20 -1.59
N VAL A 322 -10.41 16.50 -1.64
CA VAL A 322 -9.13 17.04 -2.13
C VAL A 322 -8.37 17.59 -0.93
N ILE A 323 -7.13 17.15 -0.76
CA ILE A 323 -6.21 17.62 0.29
C ILE A 323 -5.34 18.70 -0.34
N HIS A 324 -5.33 19.90 0.25
CA HIS A 324 -4.33 20.92 -0.05
C HIS A 324 -3.48 21.17 1.19
N GLU A 325 -2.17 21.15 1.02
CA GLU A 325 -1.18 21.63 1.98
C GLU A 325 -1.03 23.15 1.74
N GLU A 326 -1.23 23.96 2.77
CA GLU A 326 -0.88 25.39 2.68
C GLU A 326 0.66 25.46 2.81
N GLU A 327 1.34 25.80 1.73
CA GLU A 327 2.72 26.29 1.80
C GLU A 327 2.69 27.64 2.53
N ASP A 328 3.53 27.79 3.55
CA ASP A 328 3.71 29.03 4.28
C ASP A 328 4.24 30.10 3.30
N SER A 329 3.34 30.91 2.74
CA SER A 329 3.73 32.11 2.00
C SER A 329 4.06 33.21 3.01
N ASP A 330 5.32 33.26 3.44
CA ASP A 330 5.89 34.48 4.03
C ASP A 330 5.94 35.55 2.95
N SER A 331 4.83 36.29 2.80
CA SER A 331 4.80 37.54 2.05
C SER A 331 4.67 38.69 3.03
N GLU A 332 5.83 39.20 3.45
CA GLU A 332 5.93 40.54 4.00
C GLU A 332 5.48 41.53 2.93
N SER A 333 4.43 42.27 3.25
CA SER A 333 4.00 43.45 2.50
C SER A 333 5.06 44.54 2.64
N GLY A 334 5.90 44.70 1.63
CA GLY A 334 6.81 45.84 1.44
C GLY A 334 6.51 46.54 0.13
N ASN A 335 5.80 47.65 0.22
CA ASN A 335 5.63 48.61 -0.86
C ASN A 335 7.01 49.23 -1.17
N ASP A 336 7.47 49.22 -2.42
CA ASP A 336 8.07 50.41 -3.04
C ASP A 336 8.36 50.20 -4.54
N SER A 337 8.18 51.31 -5.25
CA SER A 337 8.22 51.54 -6.68
C SER A 337 9.62 51.49 -7.29
N ASP A 338 9.70 50.99 -8.52
CA ASP A 338 10.26 51.65 -9.72
C ASP A 338 10.99 50.68 -10.66
N GLY A 339 10.84 50.91 -11.96
CA GLY A 339 11.87 50.59 -12.95
C GLY A 339 11.56 49.53 -13.99
N PHE A 340 11.04 49.98 -15.14
CA PHE A 340 11.26 49.43 -16.48
C PHE A 340 12.58 48.66 -16.69
N ASN A 341 12.54 47.45 -17.27
CA ASN A 341 12.86 47.13 -18.69
C ASN A 341 13.22 45.65 -18.95
N SER A 342 12.51 45.06 -19.92
CA SER A 342 13.00 44.30 -21.10
C SER A 342 13.99 43.12 -21.01
N ALA A 343 13.51 41.98 -21.54
CA ALA A 343 14.14 41.04 -22.50
C ALA A 343 15.16 39.97 -22.08
N SER A 344 15.05 38.83 -22.79
CA SER A 344 16.05 37.82 -23.18
C SER A 344 16.04 36.46 -22.46
N ASP A 345 15.49 35.47 -23.17
CA ASP A 345 16.08 34.19 -23.60
C ASP A 345 17.36 33.60 -22.94
N GLU A 346 17.43 32.25 -23.03
CA GLU A 346 18.58 31.34 -22.80
C GLU A 346 18.88 30.98 -21.33
N GLU A 347 19.26 29.79 -20.88
CA GLU A 347 19.74 28.55 -21.52
C GLU A 347 19.86 27.44 -20.42
N THR A 348 19.82 26.17 -20.86
CA THR A 348 20.57 25.00 -20.33
C THR A 348 20.42 24.43 -18.90
N TRP A 349 20.01 23.15 -18.89
CA TRP A 349 20.60 21.93 -18.26
C TRP A 349 21.11 21.92 -16.80
N LEU A 350 20.57 20.96 -16.04
CA LEU A 350 21.28 19.72 -15.65
C LEU A 350 20.29 18.61 -15.30
#